data_AF-A0A815WV24-F1
#
_entry.id   AF-A0A815WV24-F1
#
_cell.length_a   1.000
_cell.length_b   1.000
_cell.length_c   1.000
_cell.angle_alpha   90.00
_cell.angle_beta   90.00
_cell.angle_gamma   90.00
#
_symmetry.space_group_name_H-M   'P 1'
#
loop_
_entity.id
_entity.type
_entity.pdbx_description
1 polymer ?
#
loop_
_entity_poly.entity_id
_entity_poly.type
_entity_poly.pdbx_seq_one_letter_code
_entity_poly.pdbx_strand_id
1 'polypeptide(L)'
;MELSNEENLSDIEDMIRNISQLPRLLTIKPYVVYFIHRDASPSMLHEIITEAKQTERFTIVPKYKSTEYDTMSMHIELIQQTATILVSIDYSHEKDKRTLLYDTLCQFFSIIFHSSNLVQTWGGNLMHKLKPFLSHELFTINQINQCRLSDIQQEFKIWYNQTFIHQICCYHYLQYDDIDGPFCSCIYRPYKSVSAQWSLLKAVAYTFNEYLYDHTYDITKCLAITKLADVIEQQWTIQQVEEYKMKYHIAQKRAITDKGNETKENRQKVPENVVKKQKIIHTNTTTQTTTKIVLVPDPKAPSLNGIGTGPNSYKQIIR
;
A
#
# COMPACT_ATOMS: atom_id res chain seq x y z
N MET A 1 20.59 8.73 46.29
CA MET A 1 19.39 9.39 45.74
C MET A 1 19.07 8.64 44.45
N GLU A 2 18.47 7.45 44.58
CA GLU A 2 18.32 6.43 43.51
C GLU A 2 16.85 6.00 43.39
N LEU A 3 15.90 6.93 43.51
CA LEU A 3 14.45 6.65 43.53
C LEU A 3 13.69 7.35 42.40
N SER A 4 14.24 7.45 41.18
CA SER A 4 13.54 8.11 40.05
C SER A 4 13.38 7.25 38.79
N ASN A 5 13.77 5.98 38.81
CA ASN A 5 13.71 5.12 37.61
C ASN A 5 12.56 4.10 37.64
N GLU A 6 12.03 3.73 38.80
CA GLU A 6 10.95 2.72 38.90
C GLU A 6 9.56 3.30 38.62
N GLU A 7 9.28 4.56 39.01
CA GLU A 7 8.00 5.23 38.70
C GLU A 7 7.76 5.37 37.19
N ASN A 8 8.81 5.59 36.39
CA ASN A 8 8.70 5.68 34.94
C ASN A 8 8.34 4.34 34.27
N LEU A 9 8.72 3.20 34.85
CA LEU A 9 8.46 1.88 34.25
C LEU A 9 6.99 1.48 34.42
N SER A 10 6.39 1.76 35.58
CA SER A 10 4.98 1.49 35.86
C SER A 10 4.06 2.28 34.92
N ASP A 11 4.35 3.57 34.72
CA ASP A 11 3.57 4.43 33.82
C ASP A 11 3.68 3.98 32.36
N ILE A 12 4.85 3.50 31.95
CA ILE A 12 5.06 2.93 30.61
C ILE A 12 4.29 1.62 30.44
N GLU A 13 4.29 0.74 31.44
CA GLU A 13 3.58 -0.54 31.39
C GLU A 13 2.05 -0.37 31.37
N ASP A 14 1.51 0.55 32.16
CA ASP A 14 0.08 0.87 32.15
C ASP A 14 -0.35 1.60 30.87
N MET A 15 0.52 2.45 30.31
CA MET A 15 0.32 3.00 28.99
C MET A 15 0.28 1.86 27.94
N ILE A 16 1.23 0.92 27.95
CA ILE A 16 1.25 -0.25 27.03
C ILE A 16 0.00 -1.14 27.20
N ARG A 17 -0.48 -1.32 28.43
CA ARG A 17 -1.66 -2.15 28.72
C ARG A 17 -2.93 -1.49 28.19
N ASN A 18 -3.09 -0.18 28.37
CA ASN A 18 -4.19 0.59 27.78
C ASN A 18 -4.10 0.66 26.25
N ILE A 19 -2.88 0.63 25.70
CA ILE A 19 -2.63 0.60 24.25
C ILE A 19 -3.18 -0.68 23.59
N SER A 20 -3.22 -1.81 24.30
CA SER A 20 -3.74 -3.08 23.78
C SER A 20 -5.27 -3.13 23.64
N GLN A 21 -5.98 -2.18 24.24
CA GLN A 21 -7.45 -2.07 24.17
C GLN A 21 -7.95 -1.13 23.06
N LEU A 22 -7.05 -0.40 22.39
CA LEU A 22 -7.41 0.42 21.25
C LEU A 22 -7.70 -0.46 20.04
N PRO A 23 -8.68 -0.10 19.18
CA PRO A 23 -8.94 -0.80 17.92
C PRO A 23 -7.61 -0.96 17.19
N ARG A 24 -7.22 -2.22 16.92
CA ARG A 24 -5.94 -2.62 16.32
C ARG A 24 -5.39 -1.49 15.46
N LEU A 25 -4.44 -0.74 16.03
CA LEU A 25 -3.78 0.37 15.35
C LEU A 25 -3.41 -0.13 13.97
N LEU A 26 -3.78 0.63 12.94
CA LEU A 26 -3.67 0.29 11.52
C LEU A 26 -2.22 -0.09 11.14
N THR A 27 -1.77 -1.28 11.55
CA THR A 27 -0.78 -2.05 10.83
C THR A 27 -1.45 -2.34 9.51
N ILE A 28 -0.77 -1.93 8.43
CA ILE A 28 -1.16 -2.31 7.08
C ILE A 28 -1.44 -3.80 7.13
N LYS A 29 -2.68 -4.19 6.80
CA LYS A 29 -3.06 -5.60 6.79
C LYS A 29 -2.02 -6.35 5.95
N PRO A 30 -1.65 -7.58 6.33
CA PRO A 30 -0.79 -8.38 5.47
C PRO A 30 -1.39 -8.39 4.07
N TYR A 31 -0.54 -8.13 3.07
CA TYR A 31 -1.01 -8.00 1.71
C TYR A 31 -0.25 -8.90 0.74
N VAL A 32 -0.97 -9.31 -0.29
CA VAL A 32 -0.45 -10.08 -1.42
C VAL A 32 -0.55 -9.23 -2.67
N VAL A 33 0.51 -9.22 -3.48
CA VAL A 33 0.54 -8.48 -4.74
C VAL A 33 0.46 -9.45 -5.92
N TYR A 34 -0.49 -9.21 -6.81
CA TYR A 34 -0.67 -9.89 -8.07
C TYR A 34 -0.37 -8.94 -9.23
N PHE A 35 0.50 -9.36 -10.15
CA PHE A 35 0.83 -8.61 -11.36
C PHE A 35 0.19 -9.28 -12.57
N ILE A 36 -0.90 -8.72 -13.08
CA ILE A 36 -1.58 -9.21 -14.27
C ILE A 36 -0.88 -8.65 -15.51
N HIS A 37 -0.21 -9.56 -16.22
CA HIS A 37 0.40 -9.35 -17.53
C HIS A 37 -0.13 -10.39 -18.52
N ARG A 38 0.21 -10.28 -19.82
CA ARG A 38 -0.24 -11.19 -20.89
C ARG A 38 -0.07 -12.68 -20.58
N ASP A 39 1.01 -13.03 -19.88
CA ASP A 39 1.37 -14.41 -19.53
C ASP A 39 0.81 -14.86 -18.16
N ALA A 40 -0.19 -14.15 -17.62
CA ALA A 40 -0.77 -14.48 -16.31
C ALA A 40 -1.44 -15.87 -16.33
N SER A 41 -1.12 -16.70 -15.32
CA SER A 41 -1.63 -18.07 -15.26
C SER A 41 -3.15 -18.11 -15.00
N PRO A 42 -3.90 -19.05 -15.62
CA PRO A 42 -5.33 -19.22 -15.35
C PRO A 42 -5.67 -19.43 -13.87
N SER A 43 -4.80 -20.12 -13.12
CA SER A 43 -4.94 -20.36 -11.69
C SER A 43 -4.87 -19.07 -10.87
N MET A 44 -3.93 -18.18 -11.20
CA MET A 44 -3.80 -16.88 -10.54
C MET A 44 -5.02 -15.99 -10.84
N LEU A 45 -5.47 -15.99 -12.10
CA LEU A 45 -6.66 -15.27 -12.53
C LEU A 45 -7.91 -15.76 -11.78
N HIS A 46 -8.07 -17.08 -11.62
CA HIS A 46 -9.16 -17.67 -10.86
C HIS A 46 -9.13 -17.29 -9.37
N GLU A 47 -7.94 -17.29 -8.77
CA GLU A 47 -7.75 -16.83 -7.38
C GLU A 47 -8.20 -15.38 -7.24
N ILE A 48 -7.73 -14.47 -8.11
CA ILE A 48 -8.12 -13.05 -8.08
C ILE A 48 -9.63 -12.86 -8.21
N ILE A 49 -10.29 -13.59 -9.12
CA ILE A 49 -11.75 -13.54 -9.27
C ILE A 49 -12.46 -14.03 -8.02
N THR A 50 -11.97 -15.09 -7.39
CA THR A 50 -12.53 -15.64 -6.15
C THR A 50 -12.45 -14.62 -5.03
N GLU A 51 -11.30 -13.97 -4.88
CA GLU A 51 -11.06 -12.94 -3.88
C GLU A 51 -11.89 -11.67 -4.14
N ALA A 52 -12.03 -11.27 -5.40
CA ALA A 52 -12.85 -10.13 -5.80
C ALA A 52 -14.33 -10.35 -5.43
N LYS A 53 -14.86 -11.55 -5.61
CA LYS A 53 -16.26 -11.89 -5.26
C LYS A 53 -16.56 -11.79 -3.77
N GLN A 54 -15.54 -11.92 -2.93
CA GLN A 54 -15.66 -11.82 -1.46
C GLN A 54 -15.39 -10.39 -0.96
N THR A 55 -15.09 -9.46 -1.87
CA THR A 55 -14.69 -8.10 -1.54
C THR A 55 -15.81 -7.13 -1.88
N GLU A 56 -16.18 -6.30 -0.91
CA GLU A 56 -17.22 -5.28 -1.07
C GLU A 56 -16.65 -3.87 -1.23
N ARG A 57 -15.37 -3.67 -0.89
CA ARG A 57 -14.69 -2.36 -0.88
C ARG A 57 -13.38 -2.44 -1.64
N PHE A 58 -13.19 -1.50 -2.57
CA PHE A 58 -12.05 -1.47 -3.47
C PHE A 58 -11.42 -0.08 -3.48
N THR A 59 -10.09 -0.01 -3.62
CA THR A 59 -9.37 1.24 -3.91
C THR A 59 -8.75 1.16 -5.29
N ILE A 60 -9.02 2.15 -6.16
CA ILE A 60 -8.48 2.17 -7.53
C ILE A 60 -7.56 3.37 -7.74
N VAL A 61 -6.35 3.08 -8.22
CA VAL A 61 -5.34 4.07 -8.60
C VAL A 61 -4.90 3.81 -10.05
N PRO A 62 -5.45 4.55 -11.01
CA PRO A 62 -4.96 4.50 -12.39
C PRO A 62 -3.64 5.28 -12.53
N LYS A 63 -2.79 4.82 -13.46
CA LYS A 63 -1.50 5.40 -13.78
C LYS A 63 -1.34 5.59 -15.28
N TYR A 64 -0.81 6.76 -15.65
CA TYR A 64 -0.43 7.13 -17.01
C TYR A 64 1.04 7.55 -16.97
N LYS A 65 1.87 6.99 -17.84
CA LYS A 65 3.20 7.58 -18.09
C LYS A 65 3.03 8.73 -19.08
N SER A 66 3.63 9.88 -18.80
CA SER A 66 3.56 11.07 -19.67
C SER A 66 4.55 11.04 -20.84
N THR A 67 5.35 9.98 -20.97
CA THR A 67 6.39 9.84 -22.01
C THR A 67 5.91 8.92 -23.12
N GLU A 68 6.41 9.13 -24.35
CA GLU A 68 6.08 8.56 -25.68
C GLU A 68 5.65 7.08 -25.82
N TYR A 69 5.74 6.28 -24.77
CA TYR A 69 5.20 4.93 -24.69
C TYR A 69 4.00 4.94 -23.75
N ASP A 70 2.79 4.91 -24.32
CA ASP A 70 1.46 4.88 -23.67
C ASP A 70 1.27 3.64 -22.75
N THR A 71 2.14 3.42 -21.77
CA THR A 71 1.93 2.37 -20.77
C THR A 71 0.93 2.90 -19.75
N MET A 72 -0.32 2.50 -19.92
CA MET A 72 -1.37 2.66 -18.93
C MET A 72 -1.35 1.45 -17.99
N SER A 73 -1.51 1.71 -16.70
CA SER A 73 -1.62 0.65 -15.69
C SER A 73 -2.64 1.04 -14.64
N MET A 74 -3.19 0.05 -13.97
CA MET A 74 -4.17 0.26 -12.90
C MET A 74 -3.80 -0.59 -11.71
N HIS A 75 -3.73 0.04 -10.54
CA HIS A 75 -3.59 -0.65 -9.26
C HIS A 75 -4.93 -0.67 -8.56
N ILE A 76 -5.31 -1.85 -8.07
CA ILE A 76 -6.59 -2.11 -7.43
C ILE A 76 -6.32 -2.82 -6.12
N GLU A 77 -6.80 -2.27 -5.03
CA GLU A 77 -6.82 -2.93 -3.73
C GLU A 77 -8.18 -3.58 -3.50
N LEU A 78 -8.17 -4.85 -3.13
CA LEU A 78 -9.31 -5.58 -2.60
C LEU A 78 -9.20 -5.52 -1.08
N ILE A 79 -10.12 -4.79 -0.44
CA ILE A 79 -10.07 -4.52 0.99
C ILE A 79 -10.94 -5.55 1.71
N GLN A 80 -10.29 -6.56 2.30
CA GLN A 80 -10.96 -7.61 3.07
C GLN A 80 -10.67 -7.45 4.57
N GLN A 81 -11.38 -8.20 5.41
CA GLN A 81 -11.24 -8.10 6.86
C GLN A 81 -9.87 -8.58 7.37
N THR A 82 -9.34 -9.65 6.78
CA THR A 82 -8.15 -10.38 7.28
C THR A 82 -6.87 -10.02 6.54
N ALA A 83 -6.95 -9.75 5.24
CA ALA A 83 -5.82 -9.43 4.38
C ALA A 83 -6.23 -8.39 3.34
N THR A 84 -5.24 -7.79 2.70
CA THR A 84 -5.43 -6.93 1.53
C THR A 84 -4.86 -7.65 0.30
N ILE A 85 -5.55 -7.58 -0.83
CA ILE A 85 -5.00 -8.08 -2.10
C ILE A 85 -4.82 -6.92 -3.05
N LEU A 86 -3.59 -6.73 -3.52
CA LEU A 86 -3.23 -5.69 -4.47
C LEU A 86 -3.08 -6.32 -5.86
N VAL A 87 -3.85 -5.83 -6.81
CA VAL A 87 -3.80 -6.26 -8.20
C VAL A 87 -3.26 -5.11 -9.05
N SER A 88 -2.17 -5.37 -9.77
CA SER A 88 -1.57 -4.45 -10.72
C SER A 88 -1.82 -4.97 -12.13
N ILE A 89 -2.52 -4.19 -12.95
CA ILE A 89 -2.85 -4.55 -14.34
C ILE A 89 -2.09 -3.62 -15.27
N ASP A 90 -1.25 -4.19 -16.12
CA ASP A 90 -0.55 -3.46 -17.18
C ASP A 90 -1.31 -3.61 -18.50
N TYR A 91 -1.75 -2.48 -19.08
CA TYR A 91 -2.58 -2.47 -20.29
C TYR A 91 -1.77 -2.50 -21.60
N SER A 92 -0.55 -3.05 -21.55
CA SER A 92 0.32 -3.11 -22.71
C SER A 92 -0.27 -4.02 -23.79
N HIS A 93 -0.79 -3.42 -24.85
CA HIS A 93 -1.17 -4.06 -26.12
C HIS A 93 -2.29 -5.12 -26.08
N GLU A 94 -3.04 -5.20 -24.99
CA GLU A 94 -4.12 -6.18 -24.84
C GLU A 94 -5.40 -5.72 -25.55
N LYS A 95 -5.51 -6.05 -26.84
CA LYS A 95 -6.71 -5.85 -27.67
C LYS A 95 -7.36 -7.14 -28.17
N ASP A 96 -6.74 -8.30 -27.93
CA ASP A 96 -7.35 -9.56 -28.38
C ASP A 96 -8.44 -10.00 -27.41
N LYS A 97 -9.67 -9.66 -27.79
CA LYS A 97 -10.91 -9.97 -27.06
C LYS A 97 -11.24 -11.47 -27.01
N ARG A 98 -10.47 -12.32 -27.68
CA ARG A 98 -10.70 -13.78 -27.73
C ARG A 98 -9.86 -14.53 -26.69
N THR A 99 -9.12 -13.80 -25.85
CA THR A 99 -8.24 -14.40 -24.85
C THR A 99 -8.98 -14.63 -23.54
N LEU A 100 -8.65 -15.72 -22.84
CA LEU A 100 -9.15 -16.00 -21.49
C LEU A 100 -8.85 -14.84 -20.52
N LEU A 101 -7.69 -14.18 -20.69
CA LEU A 101 -7.29 -13.04 -19.89
C LEU A 101 -8.28 -11.87 -20.07
N TYR A 102 -8.64 -11.53 -21.30
CA TYR A 102 -9.64 -10.49 -21.58
C TYR A 102 -10.99 -10.80 -20.91
N ASP A 103 -11.51 -12.02 -21.08
CA ASP A 103 -12.77 -12.44 -20.48
C ASP A 103 -12.73 -12.38 -18.95
N THR A 104 -11.61 -12.82 -18.37
CA THR A 104 -11.39 -12.76 -16.92
C THR A 104 -11.35 -11.32 -16.43
N LEU A 105 -10.66 -10.43 -17.13
CA LEU A 105 -10.60 -9.01 -16.76
C LEU A 105 -11.97 -8.34 -16.87
N CYS A 106 -12.77 -8.67 -17.89
CA CYS A 106 -14.15 -8.19 -17.99
C CYS A 106 -15.00 -8.66 -16.79
N GLN A 107 -14.85 -9.92 -16.38
CA GLN A 107 -15.50 -10.44 -15.18
C GLN A 107 -15.02 -9.71 -13.92
N PHE A 108 -13.72 -9.50 -13.77
CA PHE A 108 -13.11 -8.83 -12.63
C PHE A 108 -13.64 -7.40 -12.47
N PHE A 109 -13.66 -6.61 -13.54
CA PHE A 109 -14.20 -5.26 -13.49
C PHE A 109 -15.73 -5.21 -13.31
N SER A 110 -16.46 -6.19 -13.84
CA SER A 110 -17.90 -6.32 -13.57
C SER A 110 -18.18 -6.55 -12.08
N ILE A 111 -17.33 -7.31 -11.39
CA ILE A 111 -17.42 -7.49 -9.93
C ILE A 111 -17.10 -6.16 -9.22
N ILE A 112 -15.97 -5.52 -9.55
CA ILE A 112 -15.54 -4.28 -8.87
C ILE A 112 -16.61 -3.18 -9.01
N PHE A 113 -17.14 -2.97 -10.21
CA PHE A 113 -18.12 -1.92 -10.50
C PHE A 113 -19.57 -2.36 -10.27
N HIS A 114 -19.80 -3.47 -9.57
CA HIS A 114 -21.14 -3.84 -9.14
C HIS A 114 -21.72 -2.77 -8.20
N SER A 115 -23.02 -2.50 -8.28
CA SER A 115 -23.67 -1.41 -7.54
C SER A 115 -23.68 -1.57 -6.02
N SER A 116 -23.49 -2.80 -5.53
CA SER A 116 -23.33 -3.08 -4.09
C SER A 116 -21.97 -2.65 -3.56
N ASN A 117 -20.96 -2.54 -4.41
CA ASN A 117 -19.57 -2.38 -4.01
C ASN A 117 -19.21 -0.90 -3.90
N LEU A 118 -18.31 -0.60 -2.95
CA LEU A 118 -17.76 0.73 -2.72
C LEU A 118 -16.39 0.85 -3.40
N VAL A 119 -16.26 1.79 -4.32
CA VAL A 119 -15.00 2.10 -5.00
C VAL A 119 -14.45 3.44 -4.50
N GLN A 120 -13.27 3.38 -3.91
CA GLN A 120 -12.55 4.50 -3.32
C GLN A 120 -11.49 5.02 -4.28
N THR A 121 -11.36 6.34 -4.35
CA THR A 121 -10.32 7.02 -5.12
C THR A 121 -9.80 8.26 -4.38
N TRP A 122 -8.59 8.69 -4.70
CA TRP A 122 -8.04 9.94 -4.18
C TRP A 122 -8.29 11.11 -5.13
N GLY A 123 -9.26 11.96 -4.80
CA GLY A 123 -9.47 13.25 -5.44
C GLY A 123 -10.05 13.17 -6.86
N GLY A 124 -11.08 13.96 -7.12
CA GLY A 124 -11.59 14.19 -8.47
C GLY A 124 -12.46 13.04 -9.01
N ASN A 125 -13.03 13.26 -10.19
CA ASN A 125 -14.02 12.36 -10.76
C ASN A 125 -13.37 11.06 -11.28
N LEU A 126 -13.72 9.91 -10.69
CA LEU A 126 -13.22 8.60 -11.13
C LEU A 126 -13.46 8.36 -12.62
N MET A 127 -14.61 8.78 -13.16
CA MET A 127 -14.91 8.68 -14.59
C MET A 127 -13.86 9.38 -15.45
N HIS A 128 -13.43 10.58 -15.04
CA HIS A 128 -12.41 11.32 -15.77
C HIS A 128 -11.08 10.57 -15.78
N LYS A 129 -10.72 9.95 -14.65
CA LYS A 129 -9.52 9.10 -14.56
C LYS A 129 -9.67 7.82 -15.39
N LEU A 130 -10.81 7.14 -15.34
CA LEU A 130 -10.98 5.88 -16.05
C LEU A 130 -11.23 6.06 -17.56
N LYS A 131 -11.52 7.28 -18.03
CA LYS A 131 -11.81 7.57 -19.45
C LYS A 131 -10.77 7.00 -20.44
N PRO A 132 -9.45 7.10 -20.23
CA PRO A 132 -8.47 6.54 -21.16
C PRO A 132 -8.56 5.00 -21.28
N PHE A 133 -9.00 4.32 -20.21
CA PHE A 133 -9.12 2.87 -20.15
C PHE A 133 -10.36 2.33 -20.87
N LEU A 134 -11.36 3.17 -21.16
CA LEU A 134 -12.58 2.77 -21.87
C LEU A 134 -12.26 2.23 -23.28
N SER A 135 -11.15 2.65 -23.88
CA SER A 135 -10.68 2.16 -25.17
C SER A 135 -10.29 0.68 -25.18
N HIS A 136 -10.08 0.08 -24.00
CA HIS A 136 -9.79 -1.35 -23.83
C HIS A 136 -11.04 -2.21 -23.67
N GLU A 137 -12.22 -1.59 -23.53
CA GLU A 137 -13.53 -2.27 -23.45
C GLU A 137 -13.66 -3.32 -22.33
N LEU A 138 -12.81 -3.28 -21.30
CA LEU A 138 -12.90 -4.16 -20.12
C LEU A 138 -14.06 -3.80 -19.20
N PHE A 139 -14.57 -2.58 -19.32
CA PHE A 139 -15.73 -2.08 -18.60
C PHE A 139 -16.39 -0.94 -19.37
N THR A 140 -17.64 -0.64 -19.01
CA THR A 140 -18.48 0.37 -19.64
C THR A 140 -18.67 1.59 -18.75
N ILE A 141 -19.03 2.72 -19.36
CA ILE A 141 -19.45 3.94 -18.65
C ILE A 141 -20.62 3.64 -17.69
N ASN A 142 -21.55 2.79 -18.11
CA ASN A 142 -22.71 2.43 -17.30
C ASN A 142 -22.31 1.68 -16.02
N GLN A 143 -21.35 0.76 -16.09
CA GLN A 143 -20.83 0.08 -14.89
C GLN A 143 -20.21 1.08 -13.91
N ILE A 144 -19.39 2.02 -14.38
CA ILE A 144 -18.80 3.05 -13.51
C ILE A 144 -19.89 3.95 -12.89
N ASN A 145 -20.91 4.32 -13.65
CA ASN A 145 -22.00 5.18 -13.16
C ASN A 145 -22.91 4.47 -12.13
N GLN A 146 -22.97 3.14 -12.15
CA GLN A 146 -23.79 2.34 -11.24
C GLN A 146 -23.09 2.00 -9.94
N CYS A 147 -21.76 2.04 -9.90
CA CYS A 147 -20.99 1.72 -8.69
C CYS A 147 -21.05 2.86 -7.66
N ARG A 148 -20.94 2.52 -6.37
CA ARG A 148 -20.89 3.52 -5.30
C ARG A 148 -19.48 4.08 -5.23
N LEU A 149 -19.35 5.38 -5.46
CA LEU A 149 -18.06 6.07 -5.46
C LEU A 149 -17.84 6.85 -4.18
N SER A 150 -16.62 6.78 -3.65
CA SER A 150 -16.17 7.57 -2.51
C SER A 150 -14.87 8.31 -2.87
N ASP A 151 -14.92 9.63 -2.78
CA ASP A 151 -13.76 10.51 -2.96
C ASP A 151 -13.13 10.76 -1.58
N ILE A 152 -12.12 9.96 -1.26
CA ILE A 152 -11.44 10.00 0.03
C ILE A 152 -10.75 11.34 0.28
N GLN A 153 -10.39 12.08 -0.77
CA GLN A 153 -9.80 13.40 -0.58
C GLN A 153 -10.83 14.40 -0.03
N GLN A 154 -12.08 14.33 -0.47
CA GLN A 154 -13.14 15.22 0.02
C GLN A 154 -13.54 14.83 1.45
N GLU A 155 -13.71 13.53 1.70
CA GLU A 155 -14.00 13.02 3.05
C GLU A 155 -12.88 13.38 4.02
N PHE A 156 -11.61 13.26 3.59
CA PHE A 156 -10.45 13.66 4.37
C PHE A 156 -10.47 15.15 4.72
N LYS A 157 -10.78 16.03 3.77
CA LYS A 157 -10.87 17.48 4.04
C LYS A 157 -11.90 17.78 5.11
N ILE A 158 -13.07 17.15 5.04
CA ILE A 158 -14.15 17.34 6.00
C ILE A 158 -13.68 16.88 7.38
N TRP A 159 -13.25 15.61 7.48
CA TRP A 159 -12.78 15.01 8.73
C TRP A 159 -11.62 15.78 9.35
N TYR A 160 -10.61 16.15 8.55
CA TYR A 160 -9.42 16.84 9.05
C TYR A 160 -9.75 18.23 9.59
N ASN A 161 -10.60 19.00 8.92
CA ASN A 161 -11.01 20.34 9.39
C ASN A 161 -11.88 20.27 10.66
N GLN A 162 -12.66 19.20 10.84
CA GLN A 162 -13.44 18.97 12.06
C GLN A 162 -12.57 18.53 13.23
N THR A 163 -11.58 17.67 12.95
CA THR A 163 -10.69 17.10 13.97
C THR A 163 -9.64 18.12 14.41
N PHE A 164 -9.00 18.82 13.48
CA PHE A 164 -7.93 19.78 13.75
C PHE A 164 -8.44 21.21 13.58
N ILE A 165 -9.18 21.70 14.58
CA ILE A 165 -9.82 23.01 14.55
C ILE A 165 -8.78 24.12 14.42
N HIS A 166 -9.00 25.00 13.44
CA HIS A 166 -8.16 26.14 13.17
C HIS A 166 -8.52 27.34 14.04
N GLN A 167 -7.52 27.97 14.64
CA GLN A 167 -7.70 29.26 15.29
C GLN A 167 -7.77 30.36 14.23
N ILE A 168 -8.81 31.20 14.30
CA ILE A 168 -9.16 32.22 13.29
C ILE A 168 -7.99 33.19 12.99
N CYS A 169 -7.04 33.35 13.91
CA CYS A 169 -5.94 34.31 13.84
C CYS A 169 -4.58 33.75 13.39
N CYS A 170 -4.50 32.64 12.64
CA CYS A 170 -3.20 32.15 12.15
C CYS A 170 -2.57 33.08 11.10
N TYR A 171 -1.26 33.31 11.21
CA TYR A 171 -0.46 33.99 10.19
C TYR A 171 -0.25 33.10 8.96
N HIS A 172 -0.15 33.75 7.80
CA HIS A 172 0.20 33.13 6.53
C HIS A 172 1.69 33.17 6.28
N TYR A 173 2.24 32.04 5.82
CA TYR A 173 3.53 32.05 5.15
C TYR A 173 3.30 32.48 3.69
N LEU A 174 3.31 33.80 3.44
CA LEU A 174 3.11 34.41 2.12
C LEU A 174 4.14 33.98 1.05
N GLN A 175 5.21 33.29 1.44
CA GLN A 175 6.32 32.92 0.57
C GLN A 175 6.20 31.50 -0.04
N TYR A 176 5.16 30.73 0.29
CA TYR A 176 5.00 29.35 -0.21
C TYR A 176 3.56 29.09 -0.65
N ASP A 177 3.25 29.50 -1.89
CA ASP A 177 2.08 29.00 -2.62
C ASP A 177 2.48 27.70 -3.32
N ASP A 178 2.13 26.56 -2.71
CA ASP A 178 2.28 25.25 -3.34
C ASP A 178 1.01 24.90 -4.15
N ILE A 179 1.07 23.87 -4.99
CA ILE A 179 -0.04 23.32 -5.80
C ILE A 179 -1.29 23.03 -4.93
N ASP A 180 -1.06 22.75 -3.64
CA ASP A 180 -2.08 22.42 -2.67
C ASP A 180 -2.70 23.67 -1.97
N GLY A 181 -2.08 24.85 -2.05
CA GLY A 181 -2.55 26.12 -1.47
C GLY A 181 -1.56 26.75 -0.45
N PRO A 182 -1.89 27.94 0.11
CA PRO A 182 -0.99 28.68 0.99
C PRO A 182 -0.85 28.04 2.36
N PHE A 183 0.40 27.98 2.86
CA PHE A 183 0.66 27.39 4.17
C PHE A 183 0.18 28.25 5.35
N CYS A 184 -0.43 27.62 6.36
CA CYS A 184 -0.80 28.26 7.62
C CYS A 184 0.28 28.00 8.69
N SER A 185 0.43 28.95 9.62
CA SER A 185 1.33 28.83 10.76
C SER A 185 0.84 27.90 11.88
N CYS A 186 -0.41 27.41 11.81
CA CYS A 186 -0.93 26.46 12.78
C CYS A 186 -0.23 25.10 12.65
N ILE A 187 0.24 24.57 13.79
CA ILE A 187 0.94 23.28 13.91
C ILE A 187 0.16 22.14 13.23
N TYR A 188 -1.17 22.13 13.40
CA TYR A 188 -2.04 21.07 12.90
C TYR A 188 -2.69 21.34 11.56
N ARG A 189 -2.40 22.46 10.89
CA ARG A 189 -3.08 22.81 9.65
C ARG A 189 -2.08 23.26 8.58
N PRO A 190 -1.72 22.39 7.62
CA PRO A 190 -0.81 22.80 6.55
C PRO A 190 -1.38 23.92 5.70
N TYR A 191 -2.67 23.93 5.37
CA TYR A 191 -3.24 24.90 4.43
C TYR A 191 -4.23 25.84 5.08
N LYS A 192 -4.16 27.14 4.78
CA LYS A 192 -5.09 28.11 5.39
C LYS A 192 -6.52 27.96 4.89
N SER A 193 -6.70 27.65 3.60
CA SER A 193 -8.05 27.48 3.04
C SER A 193 -8.64 26.12 3.43
N VAL A 194 -9.91 26.09 3.79
CA VAL A 194 -10.70 24.85 3.95
C VAL A 194 -10.93 24.15 2.61
N SER A 195 -10.95 24.90 1.51
CA SER A 195 -11.17 24.38 0.16
C SER A 195 -9.89 23.93 -0.54
N ALA A 196 -8.73 24.11 0.10
CA ALA A 196 -7.43 23.70 -0.42
C ALA A 196 -7.43 22.23 -0.89
N GLN A 197 -6.72 21.94 -1.98
CA GLN A 197 -6.54 20.58 -2.44
C GLN A 197 -5.46 19.91 -1.60
N TRP A 198 -5.65 18.63 -1.28
CA TRP A 198 -4.66 17.87 -0.54
C TRP A 198 -4.02 16.85 -1.47
N SER A 199 -2.72 16.98 -1.72
CA SER A 199 -1.95 15.84 -2.22
C SER A 199 -2.01 14.68 -1.23
N LEU A 200 -2.08 13.46 -1.76
CA LEU A 200 -2.11 12.23 -0.95
C LEU A 200 -0.88 12.13 -0.06
N LEU A 201 0.29 12.51 -0.60
CA LEU A 201 1.56 12.59 0.12
C LEU A 201 1.44 13.37 1.42
N LYS A 202 0.87 14.56 1.36
CA LYS A 202 0.75 15.42 2.55
C LYS A 202 -0.37 14.96 3.45
N ALA A 203 -1.50 14.47 2.93
CA ALA A 203 -2.53 13.88 3.78
C ALA A 203 -1.97 12.75 4.66
N VAL A 204 -1.16 11.86 4.06
CA VAL A 204 -0.47 10.77 4.75
C VAL A 204 0.59 11.30 5.71
N ALA A 205 1.44 12.24 5.28
CA ALA A 205 2.49 12.80 6.14
C ALA A 205 1.91 13.49 7.38
N TYR A 206 0.86 14.29 7.23
CA TYR A 206 0.26 15.02 8.35
C TYR A 206 -0.52 14.11 9.30
N THR A 207 -1.14 13.05 8.78
CA THR A 207 -1.94 12.12 9.58
C THR A 207 -1.07 11.07 10.27
N PHE A 208 -0.12 10.48 9.55
CA PHE A 208 0.62 9.30 10.01
C PHE A 208 2.10 9.58 10.30
N ASN A 209 2.62 10.76 9.95
CA ASN A 209 4.06 11.06 9.95
C ASN A 209 4.85 10.07 9.06
N GLU A 210 4.26 9.70 7.93
CA GLU A 210 4.80 8.76 6.94
C GLU A 210 5.13 9.47 5.64
N TYR A 211 6.25 9.08 5.02
CA TYR A 211 6.70 9.64 3.76
C TYR A 211 6.58 8.60 2.63
N LEU A 212 5.79 8.91 1.61
CA LEU A 212 5.65 8.06 0.42
C LEU A 212 6.63 8.53 -0.68
N TYR A 213 7.92 8.17 -0.58
CA TYR A 213 8.95 8.58 -1.56
C TYR A 213 9.56 7.44 -2.40
N ASP A 214 9.06 6.21 -2.31
CA ASP A 214 9.70 5.05 -2.94
C ASP A 214 9.27 4.78 -4.40
N HIS A 215 10.08 4.05 -5.16
CA HIS A 215 9.83 3.56 -6.52
C HIS A 215 8.59 2.68 -6.66
N THR A 216 8.06 2.15 -5.56
CA THR A 216 6.78 1.43 -5.47
C THR A 216 5.58 2.34 -5.21
N TYR A 217 5.76 3.65 -5.43
CA TYR A 217 4.81 4.70 -5.05
C TYR A 217 3.36 4.34 -5.37
N ASP A 218 3.10 3.77 -6.54
CA ASP A 218 1.72 3.55 -6.99
C ASP A 218 0.97 2.47 -6.22
N ILE A 219 1.62 1.38 -5.81
CA ILE A 219 1.01 0.37 -4.93
C ILE A 219 0.79 0.97 -3.53
N THR A 220 1.77 1.75 -3.04
CA THR A 220 1.63 2.40 -1.73
C THR A 220 0.52 3.45 -1.69
N LYS A 221 0.13 4.02 -2.84
CA LYS A 221 -1.03 4.94 -2.92
C LYS A 221 -2.33 4.22 -2.58
N CYS A 222 -2.56 3.01 -3.09
CA CYS A 222 -3.76 2.25 -2.77
C CYS A 222 -3.89 2.07 -1.26
N LEU A 223 -2.83 1.52 -0.64
CA LEU A 223 -2.77 1.29 0.80
C LEU A 223 -2.95 2.58 1.60
N ALA A 224 -2.33 3.68 1.16
CA ALA A 224 -2.46 4.98 1.80
C ALA A 224 -3.89 5.53 1.75
N ILE A 225 -4.57 5.40 0.62
CA ILE A 225 -5.97 5.82 0.46
C ILE A 225 -6.87 5.01 1.39
N THR A 226 -6.71 3.68 1.40
CA THR A 226 -7.47 2.79 2.26
C THR A 226 -7.24 3.11 3.73
N LYS A 227 -5.99 3.34 4.13
CA LYS A 227 -5.63 3.72 5.50
C LYS A 227 -6.24 5.05 5.92
N LEU A 228 -6.23 6.07 5.05
CA LEU A 228 -6.90 7.34 5.31
C LEU A 228 -8.42 7.15 5.43
N ALA A 229 -9.01 6.38 4.53
CA ALA A 229 -10.43 6.08 4.55
C ALA A 229 -10.86 5.39 5.86
N ASP A 230 -10.06 4.45 6.35
CA ASP A 230 -10.34 3.75 7.61
C ASP A 230 -10.29 4.70 8.82
N VAL A 231 -9.35 5.65 8.85
CA VAL A 231 -9.26 6.69 9.90
C VAL A 231 -10.48 7.61 9.87
N ILE A 232 -10.91 8.01 8.67
CA ILE A 232 -12.07 8.87 8.47
C ILE A 232 -13.35 8.14 8.90
N GLU A 233 -13.53 6.89 8.48
CA GLU A 233 -14.68 6.06 8.84
C GLU A 233 -14.77 5.86 10.36
N GLN A 234 -13.63 5.65 11.02
CA GLN A 234 -13.55 5.51 12.47
C GLN A 234 -13.61 6.85 13.23
N GLN A 235 -13.67 7.98 12.52
CA GLN A 235 -13.73 9.33 13.11
C GLN A 235 -12.64 9.56 14.16
N TRP A 236 -11.40 9.21 13.82
CA TRP A 236 -10.29 9.36 14.77
C TRP A 236 -10.17 10.79 15.30
N THR A 237 -9.91 10.90 16.60
CA THR A 237 -9.64 12.17 17.28
C THR A 237 -8.18 12.60 17.14
N ILE A 238 -7.88 13.85 17.50
CA ILE A 238 -6.50 14.35 17.59
C ILE A 238 -5.64 13.41 18.45
N GLN A 239 -6.17 12.96 19.61
CA GLN A 239 -5.42 12.10 20.55
C GLN A 239 -5.04 10.77 19.90
N GLN A 240 -5.97 10.13 19.19
CA GLN A 240 -5.70 8.86 18.50
C GLN A 240 -4.66 9.01 17.39
N VAL A 241 -4.69 10.13 16.66
CA VAL A 241 -3.69 10.45 15.64
C VAL A 241 -2.30 10.63 16.27
N GLU A 242 -2.20 11.41 17.36
CA GLU A 242 -0.92 11.65 18.05
C GLU A 242 -0.36 10.37 18.70
N GLU A 243 -1.22 9.55 19.30
CA GLU A 243 -0.84 8.24 19.80
C GLU A 243 -0.30 7.32 18.70
N TYR A 244 -0.94 7.32 17.52
CA TYR A 244 -0.47 6.56 16.37
C TYR A 244 0.95 7.00 15.97
N LYS A 245 1.16 8.30 15.81
CA LYS A 245 2.47 8.88 15.44
C LYS A 245 3.54 8.52 16.46
N MET A 246 3.23 8.61 17.75
CA MET A 246 4.16 8.24 18.82
C MET A 246 4.56 6.76 18.73
N LYS A 247 3.58 5.86 18.57
CA LYS A 247 3.83 4.41 18.46
C LYS A 247 4.64 4.07 17.22
N TYR A 248 4.30 4.69 16.09
CA TYR A 248 5.04 4.54 14.84
C TYR A 248 6.51 4.95 14.99
N HIS A 249 6.77 6.10 15.62
CA HIS A 249 8.13 6.57 15.90
C HIS A 249 8.93 5.62 16.79
N ILE A 250 8.30 5.09 17.85
CA ILE A 250 8.93 4.09 18.73
C ILE A 250 9.28 2.82 17.94
N ALA A 251 8.37 2.34 17.09
CA ALA A 251 8.60 1.16 16.26
C ALA A 251 9.76 1.36 15.27
N GLN A 252 9.84 2.53 14.61
CA GLN A 252 10.95 2.86 13.73
C GLN A 252 12.30 2.88 14.47
N LYS A 253 12.36 3.48 15.66
CA LYS A 253 13.58 3.51 16.49
C LYS A 253 14.05 2.12 16.88
N ARG A 254 13.12 1.23 17.26
CA ARG A 254 13.44 -0.17 17.58
C ARG A 254 14.03 -0.90 16.36
N ALA A 255 13.38 -0.80 15.20
CA ALA A 255 13.86 -1.41 13.97
C ALA A 255 15.27 -0.95 13.55
N ILE A 256 15.61 0.32 13.77
CA ILE A 256 16.97 0.84 13.51
C ILE A 256 17.98 0.26 14.50
N THR A 257 17.59 0.16 15.78
CA THR A 257 18.45 -0.37 16.84
C THR A 257 18.76 -1.85 16.61
N ASP A 258 17.75 -2.65 16.25
CA ASP A 258 17.89 -4.08 15.99
C ASP A 258 18.82 -4.34 14.79
N LYS A 259 18.66 -3.61 13.69
CA LYS A 259 19.57 -3.67 12.53
C LYS A 259 21.01 -3.28 12.88
N GLY A 260 21.18 -2.29 13.77
CA GLY A 260 22.48 -1.87 14.27
C GLY A 260 23.19 -2.97 15.07
N ASN A 261 22.44 -3.72 15.87
CA ASN A 261 22.96 -4.81 16.69
C ASN A 261 23.31 -6.05 15.86
N GLU A 262 22.47 -6.44 14.89
CA GLU A 262 22.77 -7.52 13.94
C GLU A 262 24.07 -7.26 13.16
N THR A 263 24.30 -6.00 12.78
CA THR A 263 25.51 -5.59 12.05
C THR A 263 26.77 -5.69 12.92
N LYS A 264 26.65 -5.43 14.22
CA LYS A 264 27.78 -5.55 15.17
C LYS A 264 28.09 -7.01 15.52
N GLU A 265 27.07 -7.83 15.75
CA GLU A 265 27.25 -9.25 16.08
C GLU A 265 27.87 -10.04 14.90
N ASN A 266 27.51 -9.69 13.66
CA ASN A 266 28.12 -10.28 12.47
C ASN A 266 29.59 -9.84 12.24
N ARG A 267 30.02 -8.70 12.79
CA ARG A 267 31.43 -8.26 12.71
C ARG A 267 32.33 -8.94 13.74
N GLN A 268 31.78 -9.40 14.87
CA GLN A 268 32.55 -10.10 15.91
C GLN A 268 32.73 -11.61 15.65
N LYS A 269 32.04 -12.19 14.66
CA LYS A 269 32.13 -13.62 14.32
C LYS A 269 32.95 -13.93 13.06
N VAL A 270 33.82 -13.02 12.60
CA VAL A 270 34.79 -13.32 11.52
C VAL A 270 36.08 -13.84 12.15
N PRO A 271 36.37 -15.15 12.12
CA PRO A 271 37.67 -15.65 12.55
C PRO A 271 38.77 -15.16 11.60
N GLU A 272 39.78 -14.49 12.17
CA GLU A 272 41.06 -14.21 11.51
C GLU A 272 41.77 -15.54 11.24
N ASN A 273 41.42 -16.22 10.15
CA ASN A 273 42.25 -17.19 9.43
C ASN A 273 41.41 -17.82 8.32
N VAL A 274 41.64 -17.39 7.07
CA VAL A 274 41.79 -18.21 5.85
C VAL A 274 41.92 -17.24 4.67
N VAL A 275 43.15 -16.95 4.26
CA VAL A 275 43.46 -16.42 2.94
C VAL A 275 43.46 -17.60 1.97
N LYS A 276 42.37 -17.80 1.23
CA LYS A 276 42.39 -18.52 -0.05
C LYS A 276 41.53 -17.78 -1.07
N LYS A 277 42.17 -17.45 -2.19
CA LYS A 277 41.60 -16.81 -3.38
C LYS A 277 40.32 -17.54 -3.81
N GLN A 278 39.22 -16.80 -3.97
CA GLN A 278 38.11 -17.24 -4.82
C GLN A 278 37.30 -16.09 -5.42
N LYS A 279 36.81 -16.41 -6.61
CA LYS A 279 36.12 -15.66 -7.65
C LYS A 279 34.90 -14.89 -7.14
N ILE A 280 34.75 -13.64 -7.54
CA ILE A 280 33.60 -12.78 -7.19
C ILE A 280 32.37 -13.26 -7.97
N ILE A 281 31.38 -13.75 -7.23
CA ILE A 281 29.98 -13.91 -7.65
C ILE A 281 29.17 -13.08 -6.66
N HIS A 282 28.40 -12.09 -7.14
CA HIS A 282 27.48 -11.34 -6.29
C HIS A 282 26.27 -12.21 -5.96
N THR A 283 26.14 -12.56 -4.67
CA THR A 283 24.94 -13.13 -4.07
C THR A 283 24.58 -12.26 -2.86
N ASN A 284 23.38 -11.67 -2.88
CA ASN A 284 22.77 -11.10 -1.67
C ASN A 284 22.10 -12.25 -0.93
N THR A 285 22.64 -12.61 0.23
CA THR A 285 22.12 -13.67 1.10
C THR A 285 21.12 -13.05 2.09
N THR A 286 19.83 -13.32 1.90
CA THR A 286 18.78 -13.12 2.90
C THR A 286 18.68 -14.39 3.76
N THR A 287 18.56 -14.20 5.06
CA THR A 287 18.46 -15.20 6.12
C THR A 287 17.34 -16.22 5.91
N GLN A 288 17.67 -17.49 6.15
CA GLN A 288 16.81 -18.67 6.05
C GLN A 288 15.77 -18.70 7.18
N THR A 289 14.48 -18.86 6.82
CA THR A 289 13.49 -19.50 7.68
C THR A 289 13.35 -20.94 7.19
N THR A 290 13.46 -21.91 8.11
CA THR A 290 13.44 -23.34 7.82
C THR A 290 12.09 -23.81 7.25
N THR A 291 12.06 -24.12 5.95
CA THR A 291 11.00 -24.92 5.32
C THR A 291 11.44 -26.39 5.34
N LYS A 292 10.74 -27.25 6.07
CA LYS A 292 10.88 -28.71 5.93
C LYS A 292 10.36 -29.11 4.55
N ILE A 293 11.25 -29.55 3.67
CA ILE A 293 10.91 -30.23 2.42
C ILE A 293 11.04 -31.73 2.68
N VAL A 294 9.93 -32.46 2.65
CA VAL A 294 9.91 -33.93 2.60
C VAL A 294 10.11 -34.32 1.13
N LEU A 295 11.26 -34.91 0.82
CA LEU A 295 11.52 -35.50 -0.49
C LEU A 295 11.04 -36.94 -0.49
N VAL A 296 10.02 -37.23 -1.31
CA VAL A 296 9.68 -38.60 -1.72
C VAL A 296 10.39 -38.84 -3.06
N PRO A 297 11.17 -39.93 -3.23
CA PRO A 297 11.81 -40.21 -4.50
C PRO A 297 10.78 -40.78 -5.49
N ASP A 298 10.71 -40.20 -6.68
CA ASP A 298 9.93 -40.74 -7.80
C ASP A 298 10.88 -41.41 -8.82
N PRO A 299 10.73 -42.69 -9.15
CA PRO A 299 11.62 -43.37 -10.06
C PRO A 299 11.15 -43.26 -11.52
N LYS A 300 12.11 -42.88 -12.38
CA LYS A 300 12.20 -43.03 -13.84
C LYS A 300 11.60 -41.91 -14.71
N ALA A 301 12.53 -41.18 -15.33
CA ALA A 301 12.33 -40.45 -16.57
C ALA A 301 12.04 -41.42 -17.74
N PRO A 302 11.50 -40.90 -18.85
CA PRO A 302 12.42 -40.64 -19.96
C PRO A 302 12.36 -39.23 -20.53
N SER A 303 13.51 -38.85 -21.06
CA SER A 303 13.87 -37.61 -21.75
C SER A 303 12.93 -37.22 -22.88
N LEU A 304 12.74 -35.90 -23.08
CA LEU A 304 12.75 -35.28 -24.40
C LEU A 304 13.01 -33.77 -24.31
N ASN A 305 13.78 -33.30 -25.29
CA ASN A 305 14.33 -31.97 -25.51
C ASN A 305 13.27 -30.85 -25.59
N GLY A 306 13.62 -29.63 -25.17
CA GLY A 306 12.84 -28.45 -25.53
C GLY A 306 13.26 -27.16 -24.82
N ILE A 307 13.67 -26.19 -25.61
CA ILE A 307 14.18 -24.86 -25.29
C ILE A 307 13.14 -23.99 -24.57
N GLY A 308 13.59 -23.16 -23.61
CA GLY A 308 12.94 -21.89 -23.26
C GLY A 308 12.61 -21.70 -21.78
N THR A 309 13.56 -21.24 -20.98
CA THR A 309 13.27 -20.73 -19.63
C THR A 309 12.86 -19.25 -19.72
N GLY A 310 11.55 -18.99 -19.67
CA GLY A 310 11.00 -17.69 -19.27
C GLY A 310 11.01 -17.52 -17.75
N PRO A 311 10.87 -16.28 -17.23
CA PRO A 311 11.02 -16.02 -15.80
C PRO A 311 9.80 -16.49 -15.00
N ASN A 312 10.08 -17.04 -13.82
CA ASN A 312 9.10 -17.46 -12.84
C ASN A 312 8.21 -16.29 -12.38
N SER A 313 6.91 -16.53 -12.23
CA SER A 313 6.02 -15.65 -11.49
C SER A 313 6.40 -15.72 -10.00
N TYR A 314 6.65 -14.57 -9.39
CA TYR A 314 7.01 -14.48 -7.97
C TYR A 314 5.78 -14.06 -7.16
N LYS A 315 5.37 -14.90 -6.21
CA LYS A 315 4.48 -14.50 -5.11
C LYS A 315 5.36 -13.84 -4.05
N GLN A 316 5.33 -12.52 -3.98
CA GLN A 316 6.04 -11.79 -2.93
C GLN A 316 5.08 -11.52 -1.77
N ILE A 317 5.34 -12.15 -0.63
CA ILE A 317 4.70 -11.79 0.64
C ILE A 317 5.57 -10.72 1.26
N ILE A 318 5.09 -9.48 1.28
CA ILE A 318 5.75 -8.37 1.99
C ILE A 318 5.04 -8.26 3.35
N ARG A 319 5.81 -8.37 4.43
CA ARG A 319 5.33 -8.24 5.81
C ARG A 319 5.67 -6.88 6.38
#